data_AF-A0A365T8S3-F1
#
_entry.id   AF-A0A365T8S3-F1
#
_cell.length_a   1.000
_cell.length_b   1.000
_cell.length_c   1.000
_cell.angle_alpha   90.00
_cell.angle_beta   90.00
_cell.angle_gamma   90.00
#
_symmetry.space_group_name_H-M   'P 1'
#
loop_
_entity.id
_entity.type
_entity.pdbx_description
1 polymer ?
#
loop_
_entity_poly.entity_id
_entity_poly.type
_entity_poly.pdbx_seq_one_letter_code
_entity_poly.pdbx_strand_id
1 'polypeptide(L)'
;MYDLTGFQRDLLYVINGLDEPHGLAIKDELEGYYEKDIHHGRLYPNLDTLVDKGLVEKGQVDRRTNYYTLTRRGQREIEARREWEAEYLDDREAAELAN
;
A
#
# COMPACT_ATOMS: atom_id res chain seq x y z
N MET A 1 -1.47 1.35 -11.64
CA MET A 1 -0.24 1.43 -10.81
C MET A 1 1.08 1.20 -11.58
N TYR A 2 1.17 1.52 -12.87
CA TYR A 2 2.40 1.25 -13.65
C TYR A 2 3.60 2.15 -13.29
N ASP A 3 3.34 3.27 -12.62
CA ASP A 3 4.33 4.29 -12.25
C ASP A 3 4.78 4.22 -10.78
N LEU A 4 4.42 3.13 -10.08
CA LEU A 4 4.78 2.90 -8.68
C LEU A 4 5.86 1.82 -8.59
N THR A 5 6.80 2.01 -7.67
CA THR A 5 7.72 0.92 -7.29
C THR A 5 6.95 -0.15 -6.52
N GLY A 6 7.51 -1.38 -6.44
CA GLY A 6 6.91 -2.45 -5.62
C GLY A 6 6.67 -2.01 -4.18
N PHE A 7 7.63 -1.30 -3.58
CA PHE A 7 7.51 -0.79 -2.22
C PHE A 7 6.38 0.24 -2.06
N GLN A 8 6.18 1.13 -3.05
CA GLN A 8 5.08 2.10 -3.05
C GLN A 8 3.71 1.44 -3.21
N ARG A 9 3.62 0.40 -4.05
CA ARG A 9 2.40 -0.40 -4.16
C ARG A 9 2.08 -1.10 -2.85
N ASP A 10 3.08 -1.72 -2.22
CA ASP A 10 2.89 -2.45 -0.97
C ASP A 10 2.46 -1.49 0.16
N LEU A 11 2.96 -0.25 0.18
CA LEU A 11 2.45 0.82 1.05
C LEU A 11 0.96 1.10 0.84
N LEU A 12 0.48 1.17 -0.41
CA LEU A 12 -0.95 1.38 -0.67
C LEU A 12 -1.81 0.24 -0.11
N TYR A 13 -1.34 -1.00 -0.24
CA TYR A 13 -2.05 -2.16 0.32
C TYR A 13 -2.08 -2.15 1.84
N VAL A 14 -0.94 -1.87 2.49
CA VAL A 14 -0.88 -1.78 3.95
C VAL A 14 -1.76 -0.64 4.47
N ILE A 15 -1.71 0.54 3.87
CA ILE A 15 -2.58 1.67 4.26
C ILE A 15 -4.06 1.31 4.06
N ASN A 16 -4.42 0.60 2.99
CA ASN A 16 -5.79 0.16 2.75
C ASN A 16 -6.30 -0.83 3.81
N GLY A 17 -5.41 -1.66 4.36
CA GLY A 17 -5.76 -2.70 5.33
C GLY A 17 -5.85 -2.21 6.78
N LEU A 18 -5.43 -0.97 7.04
CA LEU A 18 -5.38 -0.37 8.38
C LEU A 18 -6.32 0.82 8.47
N ASP A 19 -6.79 1.12 9.68
CA ASP A 19 -7.65 2.28 9.95
C ASP A 19 -6.80 3.49 10.40
N GLU A 20 -6.71 4.51 9.54
CA GLU A 20 -5.92 5.75 9.71
C GLU A 20 -4.52 5.54 10.32
N PRO A 21 -3.68 4.64 9.79
CA PRO A 21 -2.43 4.26 10.43
C PRO A 21 -1.42 5.42 10.49
N HIS A 22 -0.67 5.48 11.58
CA HIS A 22 0.52 6.32 11.69
C HIS A 22 1.71 5.70 10.96
N GLY A 23 2.72 6.52 10.65
CA GLY A 23 3.93 6.06 9.96
C GLY A 23 4.63 4.88 10.65
N LEU A 24 4.60 4.80 11.99
CA LEU A 24 5.17 3.67 12.73
C LEU A 24 4.38 2.37 12.53
N ALA A 25 3.04 2.42 12.55
CA ALA A 25 2.22 1.24 12.32
C ALA A 25 2.42 0.68 10.89
N ILE A 26 2.52 1.57 9.89
CA ILE A 26 2.83 1.18 8.52
C ILE A 26 4.23 0.53 8.43
N LYS A 27 5.20 1.09 9.16
CA LYS A 27 6.57 0.56 9.20
C LYS A 27 6.58 -0.85 9.78
N ASP A 28 5.98 -1.04 10.94
CA ASP A 28 6.00 -2.31 11.66
C ASP A 28 5.38 -3.42 10.79
N GLU A 29 4.29 -3.11 10.08
CA GLU A 29 3.62 -4.09 9.22
C GLU A 29 4.45 -4.47 7.98
N LEU A 30 5.13 -3.50 7.37
CA LEU A 30 6.04 -3.79 6.27
C LEU A 30 7.32 -4.50 6.73
N GLU A 31 7.85 -4.19 7.92
CA GLU A 31 9.01 -4.90 8.48
C GLU A 31 8.66 -6.36 8.79
N GLY A 32 7.46 -6.62 9.30
CA GLY A 32 6.92 -7.96 9.46
C GLY A 32 6.83 -8.70 8.13
N TYR A 33 6.27 -8.07 7.09
CA TYR A 33 6.14 -8.67 5.77
C TYR A 33 7.47 -8.96 5.07
N TYR A 34 8.43 -8.02 5.14
CA TYR A 34 9.75 -8.20 4.51
C TYR A 34 10.75 -8.95 5.39
N GLU A 35 10.37 -9.28 6.64
CA GLU A 35 11.23 -9.85 7.69
C GLU A 35 12.55 -9.08 7.88
N LYS A 36 12.50 -7.76 7.69
CA LYS A 36 13.68 -6.88 7.62
C LYS A 36 13.35 -5.48 8.08
N ASP A 37 14.33 -4.87 8.76
CA ASP A 37 14.26 -3.47 9.15
C ASP A 37 14.13 -2.54 7.94
N ILE A 38 13.20 -1.59 8.04
CA ILE A 38 12.95 -0.54 7.06
C ILE A 38 13.43 0.78 7.63
N HIS A 39 14.46 1.34 6.99
CA HIS A 39 14.94 2.66 7.34
C HIS A 39 13.90 3.75 7.09
N HIS A 40 13.82 4.73 8.00
CA HIS A 40 12.95 5.90 7.89
C HIS A 40 13.17 6.67 6.57
N GLY A 41 14.42 6.76 6.10
CA GLY A 41 14.78 7.38 4.82
C GLY A 41 14.30 6.62 3.58
N ARG A 42 13.77 5.40 3.75
CA ARG A 42 13.05 4.67 2.70
C ARG A 42 11.54 4.85 2.85
N LEU A 43 11.02 4.75 4.07
CA LEU A 43 9.58 4.82 4.32
C LEU A 43 8.99 6.19 3.97
N TYR A 44 9.46 7.25 4.63
CA TYR A 44 8.82 8.56 4.54
C TYR A 44 8.91 9.20 3.15
N PRO A 45 10.04 9.13 2.42
CA PRO A 45 10.08 9.64 1.05
C PRO A 45 9.10 8.92 0.11
N ASN A 46 8.84 7.63 0.33
CA ASN A 46 7.84 6.91 -0.46
C ASN A 46 6.41 7.28 -0.06
N LEU A 47 6.12 7.50 1.24
CA LEU A 47 4.84 8.04 1.68
C LEU A 47 4.59 9.44 1.10
N ASP A 48 5.58 10.33 1.18
CA ASP A 48 5.48 11.69 0.62
C ASP A 48 5.27 11.63 -0.91
N THR A 49 5.96 10.72 -1.62
CA THR A 49 5.71 10.51 -3.06
C THR A 49 4.27 10.08 -3.36
N LEU A 50 3.68 9.19 -2.54
CA LEU A 50 2.29 8.76 -2.71
C LEU A 50 1.29 9.89 -2.41
N VAL A 51 1.62 10.77 -1.46
CA VAL A 51 0.87 11.99 -1.17
C VAL A 51 0.94 12.97 -2.34
N ASP A 52 2.13 13.22 -2.88
CA ASP A 52 2.33 14.11 -4.02
C ASP A 52 1.61 13.63 -5.28
N LYS A 53 1.54 12.30 -5.47
CA LYS A 53 0.76 11.67 -6.54
C LYS A 53 -0.76 11.71 -6.29
N GLY A 54 -1.21 12.14 -5.10
CA GLY A 54 -2.61 12.21 -4.70
C GLY A 54 -3.26 10.84 -4.49
N LEU A 55 -2.47 9.81 -4.21
CA LEU A 55 -2.96 8.45 -3.93
C LEU A 55 -3.22 8.24 -2.44
N VAL A 56 -2.46 8.94 -1.60
CA VAL A 56 -2.58 8.93 -0.14
C VAL A 56 -2.84 10.36 0.32
N GLU A 57 -3.69 10.53 1.32
CA GLU A 57 -3.81 11.76 2.09
C GLU A 57 -3.02 11.64 3.38
N LYS A 58 -2.35 12.73 3.77
CA LYS A 58 -1.60 12.83 5.02
C LYS A 58 -2.31 13.82 5.92
N GLY A 59 -2.86 13.30 7.01
CA GLY A 59 -3.44 14.12 8.07
C GLY A 59 -2.52 14.18 9.28
N GLN A 60 -2.78 15.15 10.15
CA GLN A 60 -1.98 15.40 11.34
C GLN A 60 -2.79 15.13 12.60
N VAL A 61 -2.32 14.24 13.47
CA VAL A 61 -2.91 14.04 14.81
C VAL A 61 -2.34 15.06 15.78
N ASP A 62 -1.02 15.25 15.75
CA ASP A 62 -0.31 16.20 16.59
C ASP A 62 0.96 16.72 15.89
N ARG A 63 1.77 17.54 16.58
CA ARG A 63 2.99 18.14 16.00
C ARG A 63 4.03 17.14 15.47
N ARG A 64 3.96 15.88 15.89
CA ARG A 64 4.93 14.81 15.60
C ARG A 64 4.29 13.60 14.91
N THR A 65 2.97 13.42 15.03
CA THR A 65 2.26 12.24 14.53
C THR A 65 1.38 12.59 13.33
N ASN A 66 1.65 11.95 12.20
CA ASN A 66 0.79 11.98 11.02
C ASN A 66 0.07 10.65 10.84
N TYR A 67 -1.16 10.69 10.35
CA TYR A 67 -1.88 9.52 9.84
C TYR A 67 -1.95 9.57 8.32
N TYR A 68 -2.14 8.40 7.71
CA TYR A 68 -2.18 8.25 6.27
C TYR A 68 -3.43 7.45 5.88
N THR A 69 -4.19 7.95 4.91
CA THR A 69 -5.39 7.28 4.40
C THR A 69 -5.37 7.27 2.88
N LEU A 70 -6.00 6.28 2.26
CA LEU A 70 -6.14 6.30 0.81
C LEU A 70 -7.11 7.37 0.37
N THR A 71 -6.75 8.07 -0.70
CA THR A 71 -7.73 8.89 -1.41
C THR A 71 -8.65 7.99 -2.26
N ARG A 72 -9.75 8.54 -2.75
CA ARG A 72 -10.58 7.85 -3.76
C ARG A 72 -9.77 7.44 -5.01
N ARG A 73 -8.72 8.19 -5.36
CA ARG A 73 -7.84 7.84 -6.47
C ARG A 73 -6.96 6.64 -6.10
N GLY A 74 -6.39 6.63 -4.89
CA GLY A 74 -5.63 5.48 -4.38
C GLY A 74 -6.45 4.19 -4.35
N GLN A 75 -7.72 4.27 -3.92
CA GLN A 75 -8.65 3.13 -3.93
C GLN A 75 -8.87 2.58 -5.33
N ARG A 76 -9.16 3.45 -6.33
CA ARG A 76 -9.31 3.03 -7.72
C ARG A 76 -8.06 2.37 -8.30
N GLU A 77 -6.88 2.82 -7.91
CA GLU A 77 -5.63 2.18 -8.35
C GLU A 77 -5.50 0.74 -7.80
N ILE A 78 -5.97 0.50 -6.57
CA ILE A 78 -6.03 -0.86 -5.98
C ILE A 78 -7.05 -1.72 -6.70
N GLU A 79 -8.25 -1.19 -6.98
CA GLU A 79 -9.30 -1.89 -7.72
C GLU A 79 -8.82 -2.30 -9.11
N ALA A 80 -8.30 -1.35 -9.88
CA ALA A 80 -7.75 -1.62 -11.22
C ALA A 80 -6.59 -2.62 -11.19
N ARG A 81 -5.79 -2.60 -10.12
CA ARG A 81 -4.71 -3.58 -9.94
C ARG A 81 -5.27 -4.98 -9.67
N ARG A 82 -6.32 -5.12 -8.86
CA ARG A 82 -6.99 -6.40 -8.59
C ARG A 82 -7.64 -6.97 -9.84
N GLU A 83 -8.32 -6.13 -10.64
CA GLU A 83 -8.88 -6.53 -11.92
C GLU A 83 -7.80 -7.10 -12.85
N TRP A 84 -6.67 -6.39 -12.97
CA TRP A 84 -5.54 -6.87 -13.76
C TRP A 84 -4.94 -8.17 -13.20
N GLU A 85 -4.82 -8.34 -11.88
CA GLU A 85 -4.30 -9.58 -11.28
C GLU A 85 -5.25 -10.77 -11.53
N ALA A 86 -6.56 -10.53 -11.50
CA ALA A 86 -7.58 -11.56 -11.76
C ALA A 86 -7.42 -12.18 -13.15
N GLU A 87 -7.07 -11.39 -14.18
CA GLU A 87 -6.81 -11.88 -15.55
C GLU A 87 -5.74 -12.98 -15.64
N TYR A 88 -4.85 -13.08 -14.64
CA TYR A 88 -3.74 -14.05 -14.63
C TYR A 88 -3.83 -15.09 -13.52
N LEU A 89 -4.69 -14.86 -12.51
CA LEU A 89 -4.82 -15.74 -11.35
C LEU A 89 -6.04 -16.68 -11.45
N ASP A 90 -7.09 -16.32 -12.20
CA ASP A 90 -8.32 -17.12 -12.34
C ASP A 90 -8.09 -18.50 -12.98
N ASP A 91 -7.03 -18.66 -13.78
CA ASP A 91 -6.73 -19.93 -14.47
C ASP A 91 -6.20 -21.05 -13.54
N ARG A 92 -5.78 -20.74 -12.30
CA ARG A 92 -5.19 -21.75 -11.40
C ARG A 92 -6.21 -22.49 -10.53
N GLU A 93 -7.30 -21.85 -10.10
CA GLU A 93 -8.33 -22.52 -9.27
C GLU A 93 -9.21 -23.50 -10.08
N ALA A 94 -9.46 -23.20 -11.36
CA ALA A 94 -10.21 -24.10 -12.23
C ALA A 94 -9.46 -25.42 -12.54
N ALA A 95 -8.13 -25.41 -12.51
CA ALA A 95 -7.30 -26.59 -12.79
C ALA A 95 -7.15 -27.52 -11.57
N GLU A 96 -7.23 -27.00 -10.34
CA GLU A 96 -7.12 -27.80 -9.11
C GLU A 96 -8.45 -28.45 -8.70
N LEU A 97 -9.59 -27.84 -9.01
CA LEU A 97 -10.92 -28.43 -8.78
C LEU A 97 -11.33 -29.48 -9.83
N ALA A 98 -10.56 -29.60 -10.92
CA ALA A 98 -10.81 -30.54 -12.02
C ALA A 98 -10.00 -31.86 -11.92
N ASN A 99 -9.24 -32.07 -10.84
CA ASN A 99 -8.44 -33.29 -10.58
C ASN A 99 -8.88 -34.05 -9.34
#